data_AF-A0A8T7MHH2-F1
#
_entry.id   AF-A0A8T7MHH2-F1
#
_cell.length_a   1.000
_cell.length_b   1.000
_cell.length_c   1.000
_cell.angle_alpha   90.00
_cell.angle_beta   90.00
_cell.angle_gamma   90.00
#
_symmetry.space_group_name_H-M   'P 1'
#
loop_
_entity.id
_entity.type
_entity.pdbx_description
1 polymer ?
#
loop_
_entity_poly.entity_id
_entity_poly.type
_entity_poly.pdbx_seq_one_letter_code
_entity_poly.pdbx_strand_id
1 'polypeptide(L)'
;MNEQHSRKLMEPKNKNSPSLEETLRGDFLKKQELITLLLSCPSIANRASRDNLIREVHNGRLIAKFARNEVNKIDVQNIVNTLLDYSGALEELISFMRMEDSGTQALQALETFQNVLMPLPISGSSGLRPSLSPSGRSFKKDVPATNLLEKHFNDVMDALVKGKLVIFLGSEINCCGREPLDEWVPCSSLPAGYELAGYLARNFGYSLKDPSDLAQVSQLIDVDKGYGNLYEELHRLFDYDYIPNPVHNFFASLPTALKEKGFSPRPLLFVTSNYDDVLEQAFRKAGLDYDVVSYVAEDNDRGKFRYRPCGADGSEVIERPNEADEISLEERSVILKTHGMVDRDESDLDSFAITEDHLIGYLARAELSNLIPYKLLNKLRNSPCLFLGYNLRNWNTRVLFNRLWQDKRFDKYNSWAVELEPQELDRKFWMKRNVDLREKPLEEYLDRLGAYLEALPGQKEQPL
;
A
#
# COMPACT_ATOMS: atom_id res chain seq x y z
N MET A 1 -34.06 45.73 31.50
CA MET A 1 -35.30 46.06 30.77
C MET A 1 -34.88 46.87 29.55
N ASN A 2 -35.00 46.44 28.29
CA ASN A 2 -35.95 45.51 27.70
C ASN A 2 -35.33 44.79 26.50
N GLU A 3 -35.43 43.47 26.50
CA GLU A 3 -36.09 42.67 25.45
C GLU A 3 -36.09 43.20 24.01
N GLN A 4 -34.94 43.46 23.39
CA GLN A 4 -34.91 43.66 21.93
C GLN A 4 -33.73 43.03 21.18
N HIS A 5 -32.86 42.28 21.87
CA HIS A 5 -31.81 41.47 21.20
C HIS A 5 -32.07 39.96 21.23
N SER A 6 -33.24 39.51 21.73
CA SER A 6 -33.60 38.08 21.81
C SER A 6 -34.70 37.62 20.86
N ARG A 7 -34.96 38.34 19.76
CA ARG A 7 -35.85 37.88 18.68
C ARG A 7 -35.20 38.04 17.31
N LYS A 8 -34.21 37.20 17.04
CA LYS A 8 -33.90 36.67 15.70
C LYS A 8 -33.65 35.17 15.81
N LEU A 9 -34.65 34.47 16.33
CA LEU A 9 -34.87 33.05 16.07
C LEU A 9 -35.99 32.98 15.03
N MET A 10 -35.72 32.27 13.94
CA MET A 10 -36.65 31.94 12.84
C MET A 10 -36.92 33.03 11.80
N GLU A 11 -35.89 33.41 11.03
CA GLU A 11 -36.08 33.68 9.59
C GLU A 11 -35.56 32.45 8.83
N PRO A 12 -36.26 31.94 7.80
CA PRO A 12 -35.78 30.81 7.03
C PRO A 12 -34.56 31.25 6.23
N LYS A 13 -33.36 30.88 6.71
CA LYS A 13 -32.14 31.03 5.92
C LYS A 13 -32.29 30.22 4.63
N ASN A 14 -31.79 30.80 3.55
CA ASN A 14 -31.77 30.29 2.20
C ASN A 14 -31.41 28.79 2.15
N LYS A 15 -32.32 27.93 1.67
CA LYS A 15 -32.29 26.45 1.75
C LYS A 15 -31.19 25.75 0.94
N ASN A 16 -30.19 26.45 0.41
CA ASN A 16 -29.28 25.91 -0.62
C ASN A 16 -27.79 25.93 -0.23
N SER A 17 -27.43 25.91 1.05
CA SER A 17 -26.02 25.72 1.46
C SER A 17 -25.96 24.93 2.77
N PRO A 18 -25.30 23.75 2.81
CA PRO A 18 -25.16 22.98 4.02
C PRO A 18 -24.31 23.75 5.03
N SER A 19 -24.64 23.69 6.33
CA SER A 19 -23.78 24.30 7.36
C SER A 19 -22.48 23.49 7.53
N LEU A 20 -21.45 24.09 8.14
CA LEU A 20 -20.20 23.40 8.43
C LEU A 20 -20.48 22.16 9.30
N GLU A 21 -21.41 22.27 10.26
CA GLU A 21 -21.77 21.17 11.13
C GLU A 21 -22.55 20.07 10.41
N GLU A 22 -23.45 20.40 9.48
CA GLU A 22 -24.15 19.40 8.66
C GLU A 22 -23.18 18.60 7.80
N THR A 23 -22.18 19.27 7.21
CA THR A 23 -21.13 18.64 6.41
C THR A 23 -20.27 17.69 7.26
N LEU A 24 -19.99 18.06 8.52
CA LEU A 24 -19.15 17.28 9.43
C LEU A 24 -19.90 16.17 10.18
N ARG A 25 -21.23 16.27 10.34
CA ARG A 25 -22.04 15.18 10.92
C ARG A 25 -22.13 13.96 10.00
N GLY A 26 -22.14 14.18 8.69
CA GLY A 26 -22.26 13.12 7.68
C GLY A 26 -20.93 12.51 7.23
N ASP A 27 -19.79 13.10 7.60
CA ASP A 27 -18.46 12.72 7.09
C ASP A 27 -17.47 12.49 8.25
N PHE A 28 -17.32 11.22 8.64
CA PHE A 28 -16.46 10.81 9.74
C PHE A 28 -14.99 11.21 9.51
N LEU A 29 -14.51 11.15 8.27
CA LEU A 29 -13.12 11.46 7.93
C LEU A 29 -12.84 12.95 8.11
N LYS A 30 -13.70 13.82 7.57
CA LYS A 30 -13.58 15.28 7.76
C LYS A 30 -13.67 15.67 9.23
N LYS A 31 -14.49 14.98 10.01
CA LYS A 31 -14.58 15.21 11.45
C LYS A 31 -13.27 14.85 12.17
N GLN A 32 -12.61 13.75 11.80
CA GLN A 32 -11.31 13.37 12.36
C GLN A 32 -10.18 14.33 11.92
N GLU A 33 -10.23 14.82 10.68
CA GLU A 33 -9.33 15.84 10.17
C GLU A 33 -9.48 17.16 10.94
N LEU A 34 -10.71 17.63 11.15
CA LEU A 34 -11.01 18.79 11.98
C LEU A 34 -10.43 18.63 13.40
N ILE A 35 -10.65 17.49 14.06
CA ILE A 35 -10.12 17.22 15.41
C ILE A 35 -8.59 17.31 15.42
N THR A 36 -7.93 16.80 14.38
CA THR A 36 -6.47 16.83 14.24
C THR A 36 -5.95 18.25 14.02
N LEU A 37 -6.62 19.04 13.18
CA LEU A 37 -6.28 20.44 12.94
C LEU A 37 -6.49 21.28 14.20
N LEU A 38 -7.62 21.09 14.89
CA LEU A 38 -7.90 21.73 16.17
C LEU A 38 -6.82 21.39 17.21
N LEU A 39 -6.40 20.12 17.34
CA LEU A 39 -5.31 19.74 18.26
C LEU A 39 -3.94 20.30 17.88
N SER A 40 -3.76 20.76 16.65
CA SER A 40 -2.52 21.40 16.20
C SER A 40 -2.48 22.91 16.54
N CYS A 41 -3.64 23.50 16.84
CA CYS A 41 -3.76 24.90 17.25
C CYS A 41 -3.38 25.07 18.74
N PRO A 42 -2.43 25.98 19.09
CA PRO A 42 -1.95 26.15 20.46
C PRO A 42 -3.06 26.37 21.49
N SER A 43 -4.07 27.19 21.14
CA SER A 43 -5.20 27.52 22.03
C SER A 43 -6.10 26.31 22.35
N ILE A 44 -6.11 25.28 21.51
CA ILE A 44 -6.86 24.04 21.74
C ILE A 44 -5.97 22.92 22.28
N ALA A 45 -4.71 22.85 21.88
CA ALA A 45 -3.75 21.85 22.37
C ALA A 45 -3.49 22.00 23.88
N ASN A 46 -3.41 23.25 24.36
CA ASN A 46 -3.30 23.56 25.77
C ASN A 46 -4.66 23.47 26.46
N ARG A 47 -4.78 22.61 27.49
CA ARG A 47 -6.04 22.39 28.22
C ARG A 47 -6.59 23.65 28.89
N ALA A 48 -5.73 24.47 29.50
CA ALA A 48 -6.17 25.68 30.19
C ALA A 48 -6.68 26.74 29.19
N SER A 49 -5.99 26.90 28.06
CA SER A 49 -6.45 27.78 26.96
C SER A 49 -7.76 27.28 26.35
N ARG A 50 -7.87 25.97 26.10
CA ARG A 50 -9.09 25.32 25.59
C ARG A 50 -10.28 25.56 26.50
N ASP A 51 -10.08 25.46 27.81
CA ASP A 51 -11.12 25.69 28.81
C ASP A 51 -11.61 27.13 28.84
N ASN A 52 -10.75 28.11 28.53
CA ASN A 52 -11.16 29.50 28.40
C ASN A 52 -12.00 29.69 27.12
N LEU A 53 -11.54 29.15 25.98
CA LEU A 53 -12.27 29.26 24.71
C LEU A 53 -13.68 28.66 24.76
N ILE A 54 -13.82 27.44 25.30
CA ILE A 54 -15.12 26.77 25.33
C ILE A 54 -16.12 27.38 26.33
N ARG A 55 -15.66 28.25 27.26
CA ARG A 55 -16.56 29.02 28.14
C ARG A 55 -17.20 30.20 27.42
N GLU A 56 -16.55 30.73 26.39
CA GLU A 56 -17.07 31.85 25.61
C GLU A 56 -18.10 31.40 24.57
N VAL A 57 -17.98 30.16 24.07
CA VAL A 57 -18.93 29.60 23.09
C VAL A 57 -20.37 29.62 23.65
N HIS A 58 -21.28 30.21 22.89
CA HIS A 58 -22.69 30.38 23.24
C HIS A 58 -22.90 31.05 24.61
N ASN A 59 -22.00 31.96 25.01
CA ASN A 59 -22.00 32.63 26.30
C ASN A 59 -22.02 31.65 27.49
N GLY A 60 -21.27 30.54 27.38
CA GLY A 60 -21.10 29.55 28.44
C GLY A 60 -22.26 28.58 28.65
N ARG A 61 -23.31 28.65 27.82
CA ARG A 61 -24.49 27.76 27.95
C ARG A 61 -24.18 26.29 27.69
N LEU A 62 -23.08 25.98 27.00
CA LEU A 62 -22.69 24.62 26.63
C LEU A 62 -21.71 23.97 27.63
N ILE A 63 -21.22 24.70 28.63
CA ILE A 63 -20.18 24.20 29.57
C ILE A 63 -20.59 22.88 30.23
N ALA A 64 -21.84 22.79 30.69
CA ALA A 64 -22.37 21.59 31.34
C ALA A 64 -22.67 20.42 30.38
N LYS A 65 -22.55 20.62 29.06
CA LYS A 65 -22.83 19.61 28.03
C LYS A 65 -21.56 18.91 27.53
N PHE A 66 -20.38 19.49 27.74
CA PHE A 66 -19.13 18.87 27.34
C PHE A 66 -18.77 17.69 28.25
N ALA A 67 -18.76 16.48 27.68
CA ALA A 67 -18.26 15.29 28.36
C ALA A 67 -16.73 15.32 28.42
N ARG A 68 -16.16 15.99 29.43
CA ARG A 68 -14.71 16.22 29.53
C ARG A 68 -13.92 14.93 29.76
N ASN A 69 -12.71 14.86 29.22
CA ASN A 69 -11.81 13.72 29.35
C ASN A 69 -10.38 14.17 29.71
N GLU A 70 -9.59 13.32 30.36
CA GLU A 70 -8.20 13.60 30.69
C GLU A 70 -7.27 13.53 29.46
N VAL A 71 -7.58 12.63 28.51
CA VAL A 71 -6.84 12.48 27.26
C VAL A 71 -7.24 13.57 26.27
N ASN A 72 -6.29 14.44 25.89
CA ASN A 72 -6.54 15.63 25.06
C ASN A 72 -7.29 15.34 23.75
N LYS A 73 -6.95 14.27 23.03
CA LYS A 73 -7.62 13.92 21.77
C LYS A 73 -9.09 13.54 22.01
N ILE A 74 -9.37 12.77 23.04
CA ILE A 74 -10.74 12.34 23.40
C ILE A 74 -11.54 13.55 23.91
N ASP A 75 -10.91 14.44 24.67
CA ASP A 75 -11.54 15.67 25.18
C ASP A 75 -11.95 16.62 24.05
N VAL A 76 -11.06 16.86 23.06
CA VAL A 76 -11.37 17.68 21.88
C VAL A 76 -12.42 17.00 21.00
N GLN A 77 -12.38 15.68 20.85
CA GLN A 77 -13.42 14.94 20.12
C GLN A 77 -14.79 15.10 20.78
N ASN A 78 -14.87 15.03 22.11
CA ASN A 78 -16.12 15.23 22.82
C ASN A 78 -16.63 16.67 22.69
N ILE A 79 -15.74 17.66 22.74
CA ILE A 79 -16.07 19.06 22.48
C ILE A 79 -16.64 19.22 21.07
N VAL A 80 -15.97 18.71 20.04
CA VAL A 80 -16.44 18.78 18.65
C VAL A 80 -17.78 18.07 18.49
N ASN A 81 -17.97 16.88 19.07
CA ASN A 81 -19.25 16.17 19.06
C ASN A 81 -20.39 17.04 19.61
N THR A 82 -20.18 17.65 20.77
CA THR A 82 -21.17 18.54 21.38
C THR A 82 -21.41 19.78 20.52
N LEU A 83 -20.36 20.44 20.00
CA LEU A 83 -20.51 21.65 19.18
C LEU A 83 -21.26 21.37 17.89
N LEU A 84 -21.04 20.21 17.28
CA LEU A 84 -21.76 19.83 16.07
C LEU A 84 -23.27 19.78 16.28
N ASP A 85 -23.76 19.55 17.50
CA ASP A 85 -25.19 19.52 17.84
C ASP A 85 -25.85 20.92 17.89
N TYR A 86 -25.06 21.99 17.97
CA TYR A 86 -25.53 23.37 18.12
C TYR A 86 -25.08 24.26 16.95
N SER A 87 -26.04 24.80 16.21
CA SER A 87 -25.76 25.61 15.03
C SER A 87 -24.95 26.87 15.37
N GLY A 88 -23.87 27.09 14.61
CA GLY A 88 -22.93 28.18 14.74
C GLY A 88 -21.90 28.02 15.86
N ALA A 89 -21.98 26.95 16.66
CA ALA A 89 -21.12 26.81 17.84
C ALA A 89 -19.68 26.45 17.46
N LEU A 90 -19.47 25.71 16.37
CA LEU A 90 -18.15 25.37 15.87
C LEU A 90 -17.46 26.59 15.21
N GLU A 91 -18.20 27.36 14.42
CA GLU A 91 -17.68 28.58 13.80
C GLU A 91 -17.35 29.65 14.85
N GLU A 92 -18.15 29.75 15.92
CA GLU A 92 -17.88 30.62 17.05
C GLU A 92 -16.59 30.23 17.78
N LEU A 93 -16.36 28.93 18.03
CA LEU A 93 -15.10 28.43 18.57
C LEU A 93 -13.91 28.81 17.67
N ILE A 94 -14.01 28.54 16.35
CA ILE A 94 -12.96 28.89 15.37
C ILE A 94 -12.72 30.40 15.33
N SER A 95 -13.77 31.21 15.49
CA SER A 95 -13.64 32.68 15.57
C SER A 95 -12.83 33.13 16.79
N PHE A 96 -13.01 32.51 17.96
CA PHE A 96 -12.19 32.82 19.13
C PHE A 96 -10.74 32.33 18.96
N MET A 97 -10.55 31.16 18.34
CA MET A 97 -9.22 30.67 18.00
C MET A 97 -8.46 31.62 17.06
N ARG A 98 -9.15 32.34 16.16
CA ARG A 98 -8.52 33.38 15.32
C ARG A 98 -7.89 34.52 16.12
N MET A 99 -8.47 34.84 17.27
CA MET A 99 -7.94 35.90 18.14
C MET A 99 -6.71 35.43 18.91
N GLU A 100 -6.71 34.18 19.37
CA GLU A 100 -5.63 33.61 20.20
C GLU A 100 -4.45 33.05 19.38
N ASP A 101 -4.72 32.39 18.25
CA ASP A 101 -3.72 31.67 17.44
C ASP A 101 -3.34 32.41 16.14
N SER A 102 -3.58 33.73 16.10
CA SER A 102 -3.31 34.57 14.92
C SER A 102 -1.87 34.44 14.44
N GLY A 103 -1.69 34.21 13.13
CA GLY A 103 -0.38 34.08 12.50
C GLY A 103 0.29 32.70 12.62
N THR A 104 -0.37 31.71 13.25
CA THR A 104 0.15 30.34 13.32
C THR A 104 -0.13 29.55 12.05
N GLN A 105 0.80 28.66 11.65
CA GLN A 105 0.58 27.74 10.52
C GLN A 105 -0.58 26.76 10.78
N ALA A 106 -0.80 26.40 12.05
CA ALA A 106 -1.90 25.54 12.45
C ALA A 106 -3.27 26.19 12.21
N LEU A 107 -3.43 27.47 12.58
CA LEU A 107 -4.65 28.22 12.30
C LEU A 107 -4.87 28.39 10.79
N GLN A 108 -3.82 28.65 10.01
CA GLN A 108 -3.93 28.74 8.54
C GLN A 108 -4.40 27.43 7.89
N ALA A 109 -3.93 26.28 8.39
CA ALA A 109 -4.38 24.97 7.94
C ALA A 109 -5.86 24.73 8.30
N LEU A 110 -6.28 25.10 9.52
CA LEU A 110 -7.67 25.02 9.96
C LEU A 110 -8.61 25.93 9.13
N GLU A 111 -8.16 27.14 8.79
CA GLU A 111 -8.92 28.07 7.94
C GLU A 111 -9.00 27.59 6.49
N THR A 112 -7.93 26.99 5.97
CA THR A 112 -7.93 26.36 4.65
C THR A 112 -8.94 25.22 4.61
N PHE A 113 -8.93 24.36 5.63
CA PHE A 113 -9.92 23.29 5.78
C PHE A 113 -11.35 23.83 5.85
N GLN A 114 -11.60 24.90 6.63
CA GLN A 114 -12.91 25.54 6.70
C GLN A 114 -13.36 26.11 5.34
N ASN A 115 -12.46 26.75 4.59
CA ASN A 115 -12.76 27.33 3.27
C ASN A 115 -13.03 26.26 2.20
N VAL A 116 -12.38 25.10 2.29
CA VAL A 116 -12.66 23.94 1.41
C VAL A 116 -14.07 23.42 1.66
N LEU A 117 -14.51 23.38 2.92
CA LEU A 117 -15.84 22.92 3.28
C LEU A 117 -16.94 23.95 2.99
N MET A 118 -16.61 25.25 3.08
CA MET A 118 -17.54 26.36 2.89
C MET A 118 -16.90 27.47 2.03
N PRO A 119 -16.86 27.31 0.69
CA PRO A 119 -16.34 28.35 -0.19
C PRO A 119 -17.21 29.61 -0.10
N LEU A 120 -16.62 30.76 0.23
CA LEU A 120 -17.35 32.02 0.21
C LEU A 120 -17.86 32.33 -1.22
N PRO A 121 -19.09 32.87 -1.39
CA PRO A 121 -19.56 33.28 -2.70
C PRO A 121 -18.71 34.44 -3.22
N ILE A 122 -18.10 34.27 -4.40
CA ILE A 122 -17.31 35.31 -5.07
C ILE A 122 -18.25 36.40 -5.58
N SER A 123 -18.21 37.59 -4.98
CA SER A 123 -18.87 38.79 -5.48
C SER A 123 -17.93 39.63 -6.36
N GLY A 124 -18.25 39.74 -7.65
CA GLY A 124 -18.17 40.97 -8.47
C GLY A 124 -16.83 41.71 -8.66
N SER A 125 -16.32 41.64 -9.89
CA SER A 125 -15.37 42.52 -10.61
C SER A 125 -15.06 43.93 -10.07
N SER A 126 -13.78 44.35 -10.09
CA SER A 126 -13.24 45.32 -11.09
C SER A 126 -11.79 45.78 -10.80
N GLY A 127 -10.96 45.79 -11.86
CA GLY A 127 -9.93 46.79 -12.19
C GLY A 127 -8.74 47.05 -11.25
N LEU A 128 -7.54 46.61 -11.65
CA LEU A 128 -6.36 47.43 -12.02
C LEU A 128 -5.03 46.63 -11.88
N ARG A 129 -4.25 46.58 -12.96
CA ARG A 129 -2.81 46.25 -12.98
C ARG A 129 -2.01 47.52 -12.62
N PRO A 130 -0.81 47.42 -12.01
CA PRO A 130 0.45 47.19 -12.76
C PRO A 130 1.41 46.19 -12.07
N SER A 131 1.87 45.15 -12.77
CA SER A 131 3.23 45.03 -13.34
C SER A 131 4.40 45.23 -12.37
N LEU A 132 5.14 44.15 -12.09
CA LEU A 132 6.60 44.06 -12.06
C LEU A 132 6.98 42.56 -12.01
N SER A 133 7.62 42.09 -13.07
CA SER A 133 8.36 40.81 -13.14
C SER A 133 9.86 41.15 -13.26
N PRO A 134 10.84 40.21 -13.18
CA PRO A 134 10.76 38.76 -12.94
C PRO A 134 11.82 38.20 -11.94
N SER A 135 11.60 37.01 -11.37
CA SER A 135 12.64 35.96 -11.31
C SER A 135 12.11 34.62 -10.80
N GLY A 136 11.95 33.70 -11.76
CA GLY A 136 12.25 32.27 -11.68
C GLY A 136 11.82 31.46 -10.45
N ARG A 137 10.72 30.73 -10.58
CA ARG A 137 10.72 29.27 -10.81
C ARG A 137 9.29 28.82 -11.10
N SER A 138 9.12 28.19 -12.26
CA SER A 138 7.86 27.63 -12.75
C SER A 138 7.31 26.61 -11.76
N PHE A 139 6.20 26.92 -11.10
CA PHE A 139 5.29 25.91 -10.57
C PHE A 139 4.53 25.33 -11.77
N LYS A 140 4.63 24.00 -11.93
CA LYS A 140 3.94 23.24 -12.97
C LYS A 140 2.44 23.49 -12.87
N LYS A 141 1.83 23.80 -14.02
CA LYS A 141 0.39 23.85 -14.26
C LYS A 141 -0.29 22.59 -13.73
N ASP A 142 -1.52 22.76 -13.23
CA ASP A 142 -2.46 21.68 -12.95
C ASP A 142 -2.53 20.71 -14.14
N VAL A 143 -2.07 19.48 -13.90
CA VAL A 143 -2.14 18.37 -14.85
C VAL A 143 -3.46 17.65 -14.56
N PRO A 144 -4.41 17.56 -15.52
CA PRO A 144 -5.64 16.79 -15.35
C PRO A 144 -5.36 15.36 -14.87
N ALA A 145 -6.23 14.79 -14.01
CA ALA A 145 -6.04 13.45 -13.46
C ALA A 145 -5.84 12.35 -14.53
N THR A 146 -6.43 12.52 -15.72
CA THR A 146 -6.21 11.66 -16.90
C THR A 146 -4.75 11.64 -17.36
N ASN A 147 -4.10 12.80 -17.41
CA ASN A 147 -2.69 12.92 -17.82
C ASN A 147 -1.72 12.27 -16.81
N LEU A 148 -2.09 12.18 -15.53
CA LEU A 148 -1.28 11.50 -14.51
C LEU A 148 -1.33 9.98 -14.66
N LEU A 149 -2.49 9.43 -15.01
CA LEU A 149 -2.66 7.99 -15.23
C LEU A 149 -1.96 7.54 -16.52
N GLU A 150 -2.09 8.32 -17.60
CA GLU A 150 -1.36 8.04 -18.84
C GLU A 150 0.15 8.10 -18.64
N LYS A 151 0.63 9.11 -17.90
CA LYS A 151 2.05 9.22 -17.54
C LYS A 151 2.51 7.98 -16.76
N HIS A 152 1.72 7.49 -15.82
CA HIS A 152 2.06 6.30 -15.04
C HIS A 152 2.27 5.05 -15.93
N PHE A 153 1.31 4.74 -16.81
CA PHE A 153 1.44 3.57 -17.69
C PHE A 153 2.61 3.71 -18.67
N ASN A 154 2.86 4.92 -19.19
CA ASN A 154 4.03 5.20 -20.01
C ASN A 154 5.35 4.97 -19.24
N ASP A 155 5.44 5.46 -18.00
CA ASP A 155 6.64 5.30 -17.17
C ASP A 155 6.89 3.81 -16.82
N VAL A 156 5.83 3.05 -16.49
CA VAL A 156 5.91 1.61 -16.21
C VAL A 156 6.34 0.86 -17.47
N MET A 157 5.70 1.13 -18.61
CA MET A 157 6.00 0.46 -19.87
C MET A 157 7.42 0.75 -20.35
N ASP A 158 7.88 2.00 -20.24
CA ASP A 158 9.26 2.37 -20.56
C ASP A 158 10.28 1.61 -19.70
N ALA A 159 10.03 1.53 -18.40
CA ALA A 159 10.88 0.76 -17.48
C ALA A 159 10.87 -0.73 -17.79
N LEU A 160 9.71 -1.29 -18.13
CA LEU A 160 9.51 -2.69 -18.47
C LEU A 160 10.23 -3.06 -19.77
N VAL A 161 10.02 -2.29 -20.86
CA VAL A 161 10.67 -2.53 -22.16
C VAL A 161 12.19 -2.44 -22.05
N LYS A 162 12.70 -1.49 -21.25
CA LYS A 162 14.15 -1.34 -20.98
C LYS A 162 14.70 -2.41 -20.04
N GLY A 163 13.87 -3.34 -19.57
CA GLY A 163 14.25 -4.35 -18.60
C GLY A 163 14.67 -3.78 -17.27
N LYS A 164 14.27 -2.55 -16.92
CA LYS A 164 14.65 -1.85 -15.69
C LYS A 164 13.65 -2.03 -14.56
N LEU A 165 12.44 -2.51 -14.84
CA LEU A 165 11.42 -2.68 -13.82
C LEU A 165 11.73 -3.91 -12.95
N VAL A 166 11.57 -3.77 -11.63
CA VAL A 166 11.47 -4.91 -10.71
C VAL A 166 10.00 -5.09 -10.35
N ILE A 167 9.51 -6.32 -10.46
CA ILE A 167 8.10 -6.64 -10.24
C ILE A 167 7.99 -7.37 -8.90
N PHE A 168 7.23 -6.79 -7.99
CA PHE A 168 6.91 -7.37 -6.70
C PHE A 168 5.51 -7.98 -6.75
N LEU A 169 5.38 -9.25 -6.38
CA LEU A 169 4.13 -10.01 -6.36
C LEU A 169 3.81 -10.52 -4.96
N GLY A 170 2.74 -9.99 -4.35
CA GLY A 170 2.20 -10.46 -3.07
C GLY A 170 1.02 -11.42 -3.24
N SER A 171 0.54 -12.00 -2.15
CA SER A 171 -0.46 -13.09 -2.20
C SER A 171 -1.83 -12.67 -2.74
N GLU A 172 -2.18 -11.38 -2.73
CA GLU A 172 -3.47 -10.93 -3.28
C GLU A 172 -3.51 -11.01 -4.81
N ILE A 173 -2.37 -11.21 -5.50
CA ILE A 173 -2.40 -11.49 -6.95
C ILE A 173 -3.15 -12.78 -7.25
N ASN A 174 -3.23 -13.71 -6.30
CA ASN A 174 -3.88 -15.01 -6.45
C ASN A 174 -5.40 -14.86 -6.71
N CYS A 175 -5.99 -13.75 -6.24
CA CYS A 175 -7.39 -13.40 -6.45
C CYS A 175 -7.68 -12.78 -7.81
N CYS A 176 -6.68 -12.41 -8.61
CA CYS A 176 -6.90 -11.68 -9.85
C CYS A 176 -7.66 -12.55 -10.88
N GLY A 177 -8.72 -11.98 -11.47
CA GLY A 177 -9.60 -12.68 -12.42
C GLY A 177 -10.47 -13.76 -11.80
N ARG A 178 -10.59 -13.79 -10.46
CA ARG A 178 -11.43 -14.74 -9.72
C ARG A 178 -12.71 -14.04 -9.27
N GLU A 179 -13.85 -14.67 -9.55
CA GLU A 179 -15.13 -14.24 -9.01
C GLU A 179 -15.13 -14.34 -7.48
N PRO A 180 -15.85 -13.45 -6.76
CA PRO A 180 -15.99 -13.54 -5.31
C PRO A 180 -16.51 -14.93 -4.90
N LEU A 181 -15.85 -15.52 -3.90
CA LEU A 181 -16.20 -16.82 -3.36
C LEU A 181 -16.86 -16.64 -1.99
N ASP A 182 -17.91 -17.40 -1.71
CA ASP A 182 -18.48 -17.52 -0.36
C ASP A 182 -17.48 -18.21 0.59
N GLU A 183 -16.79 -19.23 0.08
CA GLU A 183 -15.73 -19.95 0.77
C GLU A 183 -14.68 -20.43 -0.23
N TRP A 184 -13.40 -20.22 0.10
CA TRP A 184 -12.29 -20.78 -0.67
C TRP A 184 -11.99 -22.23 -0.24
N VAL A 185 -11.71 -23.09 -1.22
CA VAL A 185 -11.33 -24.48 -1.02
C VAL A 185 -10.07 -24.82 -1.83
N PRO A 186 -9.24 -25.79 -1.38
CA PRO A 186 -8.08 -26.24 -2.16
C PRO A 186 -8.46 -26.72 -3.57
N CYS A 187 -7.48 -26.72 -4.49
CA CYS A 187 -7.64 -27.09 -5.90
C CYS A 187 -8.54 -26.16 -6.76
N SER A 188 -9.33 -25.23 -6.20
CA SER A 188 -10.15 -24.32 -7.02
C SER A 188 -9.32 -23.18 -7.63
N SER A 189 -8.46 -22.56 -6.82
CA SER A 189 -7.52 -21.50 -7.20
C SER A 189 -6.48 -21.36 -6.09
N LEU A 190 -5.40 -20.63 -6.33
CA LEU A 190 -4.52 -20.23 -5.23
C LEU A 190 -5.28 -19.40 -4.18
N PRO A 191 -4.97 -19.54 -2.89
CA PRO A 191 -5.59 -18.76 -1.82
C PRO A 191 -4.94 -17.37 -1.69
N ALA A 192 -5.72 -16.39 -1.22
CA ALA A 192 -5.18 -15.22 -0.54
C ALA A 192 -4.66 -15.60 0.87
N GLY A 193 -3.89 -14.69 1.49
CA GLY A 193 -3.37 -14.93 2.84
C GLY A 193 -4.44 -15.22 3.89
N TYR A 194 -5.56 -14.49 3.86
CA TYR A 194 -6.66 -14.68 4.80
C TYR A 194 -7.46 -15.96 4.53
N GLU A 195 -7.54 -16.41 3.26
CA GLU A 195 -8.20 -17.66 2.88
C GLU A 195 -7.39 -18.86 3.37
N LEU A 196 -6.07 -18.81 3.19
CA LEU A 196 -5.15 -19.82 3.69
C LEU A 196 -5.20 -19.89 5.22
N ALA A 197 -5.20 -18.76 5.90
CA ALA A 197 -5.33 -18.70 7.36
C ALA A 197 -6.65 -19.33 7.84
N GLY A 198 -7.77 -18.97 7.19
CA GLY A 198 -9.07 -19.56 7.49
C GLY A 198 -9.12 -21.06 7.23
N TYR A 199 -8.56 -21.53 6.11
CA TYR A 199 -8.47 -22.94 5.76
C TYR A 199 -7.69 -23.72 6.82
N LEU A 200 -6.48 -23.27 7.14
CA LEU A 200 -5.62 -23.91 8.14
C LEU A 200 -6.31 -23.96 9.51
N ALA A 201 -6.93 -22.87 9.95
CA ALA A 201 -7.66 -22.86 11.22
C ALA A 201 -8.79 -23.91 11.24
N ARG A 202 -9.56 -24.04 10.16
CA ARG A 202 -10.63 -25.07 10.05
C ARG A 202 -10.08 -26.48 10.00
N ASN A 203 -9.06 -26.72 9.16
CA ASN A 203 -8.47 -28.05 8.95
C ASN A 203 -7.85 -28.62 10.24
N PHE A 204 -7.25 -27.75 11.07
CA PHE A 204 -6.68 -28.13 12.35
C PHE A 204 -7.66 -27.99 13.54
N GLY A 205 -8.91 -27.61 13.30
CA GLY A 205 -9.98 -27.60 14.31
C GLY A 205 -9.96 -26.41 15.28
N TYR A 206 -9.34 -25.29 14.91
CA TYR A 206 -9.29 -24.08 15.74
C TYR A 206 -10.48 -23.14 15.52
N SER A 207 -11.13 -22.75 16.61
CA SER A 207 -12.19 -21.74 16.63
C SER A 207 -11.64 -20.38 17.05
N LEU A 208 -11.08 -19.64 16.08
CA LEU A 208 -10.54 -18.31 16.32
C LEU A 208 -11.60 -17.24 16.05
N LYS A 209 -11.57 -16.16 16.85
CA LYS A 209 -12.47 -15.01 16.67
C LYS A 209 -12.21 -14.26 15.36
N ASP A 210 -10.96 -14.27 14.90
CA ASP A 210 -10.52 -13.68 13.64
C ASP A 210 -9.41 -14.55 13.04
N PRO A 211 -9.75 -15.55 12.18
CA PRO A 211 -8.78 -16.46 11.59
C PRO A 211 -8.11 -15.87 10.33
N SER A 212 -8.05 -14.54 10.17
CA SER A 212 -7.50 -13.91 8.96
C SER A 212 -5.98 -13.70 8.99
N ASP A 213 -5.34 -13.77 10.16
CA ASP A 213 -3.88 -13.62 10.29
C ASP A 213 -3.18 -14.97 10.11
N LEU A 214 -2.58 -15.15 8.92
CA LEU A 214 -1.86 -16.36 8.56
C LEU A 214 -0.70 -16.68 9.51
N ALA A 215 0.03 -15.68 9.98
CA ALA A 215 1.19 -15.90 10.83
C ALA A 215 0.76 -16.41 12.21
N GLN A 216 -0.30 -15.81 12.77
CA GLN A 216 -0.88 -16.24 14.03
C GLN A 216 -1.45 -17.66 13.95
N VAL A 217 -2.23 -17.96 12.91
CA VAL A 217 -2.81 -19.31 12.73
C VAL A 217 -1.71 -20.36 12.57
N SER A 218 -0.70 -20.06 11.76
CA SER A 218 0.42 -20.97 11.53
C SER A 218 1.25 -21.20 12.78
N GLN A 219 1.49 -20.14 13.58
CA GLN A 219 2.17 -20.26 14.87
C GLN A 219 1.38 -21.14 15.84
N LEU A 220 0.05 -21.00 15.88
CA LEU A 220 -0.79 -21.84 16.73
C LEU A 220 -0.69 -23.32 16.34
N ILE A 221 -0.71 -23.62 15.04
CA ILE A 221 -0.53 -25.00 14.53
C ILE A 221 0.84 -25.53 14.91
N ASP A 222 1.90 -24.76 14.72
CA ASP A 222 3.26 -25.18 15.06
C ASP A 222 3.40 -25.48 16.57
N VAL A 223 2.87 -24.60 17.44
CA VAL A 223 2.95 -24.79 18.89
C VAL A 223 2.16 -26.01 19.38
N ASP A 224 1.00 -26.31 18.78
CA ASP A 224 0.14 -27.41 19.22
C ASP A 224 0.43 -28.75 18.51
N LYS A 225 0.76 -28.72 17.21
CA LYS A 225 0.94 -29.89 16.34
C LYS A 225 2.36 -30.07 15.82
N GLY A 226 3.22 -29.07 15.95
CA GLY A 226 4.57 -29.05 15.37
C GLY A 226 4.58 -28.65 13.90
N TYR A 227 5.66 -27.98 13.49
CA TYR A 227 5.86 -27.48 12.12
C TYR A 227 5.77 -28.56 11.04
N GLY A 228 6.12 -29.81 11.33
CA GLY A 228 6.03 -30.92 10.35
C GLY A 228 4.60 -31.13 9.84
N ASN A 229 3.60 -31.16 10.73
CA ASN A 229 2.19 -31.28 10.33
C ASN A 229 1.72 -30.06 9.51
N LEU A 230 2.23 -28.87 9.83
CA LEU A 230 1.95 -27.66 9.06
C LEU A 230 2.56 -27.75 7.65
N TYR A 231 3.81 -28.18 7.53
CA TYR A 231 4.51 -28.32 6.25
C TYR A 231 3.86 -29.39 5.37
N GLU A 232 3.48 -30.55 5.92
CA GLU A 232 2.76 -31.58 5.17
C GLU A 232 1.43 -31.06 4.59
N GLU A 233 0.70 -30.23 5.34
CA GLU A 233 -0.55 -29.62 4.85
C GLU A 233 -0.29 -28.56 3.78
N LEU A 234 0.73 -27.71 3.97
CA LEU A 234 1.12 -26.69 2.99
C LEU A 234 1.62 -27.33 1.69
N HIS A 235 2.43 -28.39 1.78
CA HIS A 235 2.88 -29.18 0.64
C HIS A 235 1.69 -29.71 -0.15
N ARG A 236 0.77 -30.42 0.52
CA ARG A 236 -0.44 -30.96 -0.13
C ARG A 236 -1.28 -29.87 -0.80
N LEU A 237 -1.36 -28.69 -0.18
CA LEU A 237 -2.10 -27.56 -0.73
C LEU A 237 -1.40 -26.98 -1.96
N PHE A 238 -0.09 -26.72 -1.89
CA PHE A 238 0.64 -26.09 -3.00
C PHE A 238 1.07 -27.05 -4.11
N ASP A 239 0.95 -28.36 -3.89
CA ASP A 239 1.14 -29.40 -4.91
C ASP A 239 -0.07 -29.62 -5.83
N TYR A 240 -1.17 -28.86 -5.65
CA TYR A 240 -2.24 -28.87 -6.67
C TYR A 240 -1.81 -28.16 -7.96
N ASP A 241 -2.33 -28.63 -9.10
CA ASP A 241 -2.11 -28.02 -10.42
C ASP A 241 -2.97 -26.76 -10.61
N TYR A 242 -2.58 -25.68 -9.94
CA TYR A 242 -3.23 -24.39 -10.05
C TYR A 242 -3.03 -23.76 -11.43
N ILE A 243 -4.13 -23.26 -12.00
CA ILE A 243 -4.11 -22.60 -13.31
C ILE A 243 -3.53 -21.18 -13.17
N PRO A 244 -2.52 -20.81 -13.98
CA PRO A 244 -2.05 -19.43 -14.07
C PRO A 244 -3.16 -18.43 -14.38
N ASN A 245 -3.32 -17.43 -13.51
CA ASN A 245 -4.32 -16.37 -13.65
C ASN A 245 -3.83 -15.21 -14.55
N PRO A 246 -4.63 -14.13 -14.76
CA PRO A 246 -4.25 -13.01 -15.64
C PRO A 246 -2.88 -12.37 -15.32
N VAL A 247 -2.51 -12.25 -14.04
CA VAL A 247 -1.20 -11.67 -13.64
C VAL A 247 -0.06 -12.52 -14.18
N HIS A 248 -0.12 -13.84 -13.94
CA HIS A 248 0.88 -14.80 -14.39
C HIS A 248 0.97 -14.83 -15.92
N ASN A 249 -0.18 -14.92 -16.60
CA ASN A 249 -0.26 -14.98 -18.06
C ASN A 249 0.22 -13.68 -18.72
N PHE A 250 -0.04 -12.52 -18.12
CA PHE A 250 0.46 -11.25 -18.62
C PHE A 250 1.99 -11.23 -18.65
N PHE A 251 2.65 -11.55 -17.54
CA PHE A 251 4.11 -11.55 -17.50
C PHE A 251 4.76 -12.68 -18.32
N ALA A 252 4.10 -13.83 -18.43
CA ALA A 252 4.56 -14.93 -19.28
C ALA A 252 4.42 -14.63 -20.79
N SER A 253 3.41 -13.86 -21.20
CA SER A 253 3.21 -13.47 -22.61
C SER A 253 4.08 -12.29 -23.04
N LEU A 254 4.59 -11.52 -22.07
CA LEU A 254 5.29 -10.26 -22.31
C LEU A 254 6.49 -10.38 -23.28
N PRO A 255 7.43 -11.34 -23.15
CA PRO A 255 8.56 -11.43 -24.06
C PRO A 255 8.14 -11.66 -25.51
N THR A 256 7.11 -12.48 -25.74
CA THR A 256 6.57 -12.75 -27.08
C THR A 256 5.93 -11.49 -27.66
N ALA A 257 5.06 -10.82 -26.90
CA ALA A 257 4.42 -9.59 -27.32
C ALA A 257 5.43 -8.49 -27.67
N LEU A 258 6.52 -8.36 -26.90
CA LEU A 258 7.60 -7.41 -27.18
C LEU A 258 8.36 -7.76 -28.47
N LYS A 259 8.66 -9.05 -28.72
CA LYS A 259 9.31 -9.51 -29.96
C LYS A 259 8.46 -9.20 -31.18
N GLU A 260 7.15 -9.45 -31.12
CA GLU A 260 6.20 -9.15 -32.22
C GLU A 260 6.16 -7.66 -32.56
N LYS A 261 6.45 -6.79 -31.58
CA LYS A 261 6.58 -5.34 -31.75
C LYS A 261 7.98 -4.90 -32.17
N GLY A 262 8.93 -5.82 -32.39
CA GLY A 262 10.30 -5.52 -32.80
C GLY A 262 11.24 -5.10 -31.67
N PHE A 263 10.82 -5.24 -30.40
CA PHE A 263 11.70 -5.01 -29.25
C PHE A 263 12.47 -6.29 -28.92
N SER A 264 13.71 -6.15 -28.44
CA SER A 264 14.45 -7.25 -27.82
C SER A 264 14.04 -7.36 -26.35
N PRO A 265 13.34 -8.43 -25.91
CA PRO A 265 12.95 -8.57 -24.52
C PRO A 265 14.18 -8.61 -23.62
N ARG A 266 14.04 -8.03 -22.44
CA ARG A 266 15.10 -7.97 -21.44
C ARG A 266 14.70 -8.80 -20.22
N PRO A 267 15.63 -9.54 -19.61
CA PRO A 267 15.39 -10.21 -18.35
C PRO A 267 14.86 -9.27 -17.27
N LEU A 268 13.89 -9.76 -16.51
CA LEU A 268 13.28 -9.05 -15.39
C LEU A 268 13.56 -9.77 -14.07
N LEU A 269 13.55 -9.00 -12.98
CA LEU A 269 13.57 -9.53 -11.64
C LEU A 269 12.14 -9.54 -11.09
N PHE A 270 11.67 -10.72 -10.75
CA PHE A 270 10.43 -10.92 -10.01
C PHE A 270 10.78 -11.19 -8.56
N VAL A 271 10.14 -10.48 -7.64
CA VAL A 271 10.27 -10.69 -6.20
C VAL A 271 8.90 -11.07 -5.67
N THR A 272 8.79 -12.19 -4.98
CA THR A 272 7.48 -12.64 -4.50
C THR A 272 7.56 -13.22 -3.10
N SER A 273 6.44 -13.12 -2.38
CA SER A 273 6.21 -13.78 -1.08
C SER A 273 5.28 -15.00 -1.21
N ASN A 274 4.91 -15.39 -2.43
CA ASN A 274 4.05 -16.53 -2.66
C ASN A 274 4.85 -17.83 -2.57
N TYR A 275 4.22 -18.85 -1.99
CA TYR A 275 4.84 -20.16 -1.76
C TYR A 275 4.67 -21.13 -2.93
N ASP A 276 3.69 -20.91 -3.80
CA ASP A 276 3.40 -21.74 -4.98
C ASP A 276 4.47 -21.60 -6.08
N ASP A 277 4.34 -22.36 -7.16
CA ASP A 277 5.18 -22.28 -8.37
C ASP A 277 4.40 -21.81 -9.62
N VAL A 278 3.26 -21.12 -9.48
CA VAL A 278 2.36 -20.84 -10.61
C VAL A 278 2.95 -19.83 -11.62
N LEU A 279 3.78 -18.89 -11.17
CA LEU A 279 4.53 -18.01 -12.08
C LEU A 279 5.53 -18.82 -12.90
N GLU A 280 6.23 -19.75 -12.25
CA GLU A 280 7.16 -20.68 -12.87
C GLU A 280 6.46 -21.59 -13.88
N GLN A 281 5.27 -22.12 -13.54
CA GLN A 281 4.42 -22.87 -14.48
C GLN A 281 4.04 -22.04 -15.70
N ALA A 282 3.65 -20.77 -15.51
CA ALA A 282 3.32 -19.86 -16.61
C ALA A 282 4.54 -19.62 -17.52
N PHE A 283 5.74 -19.45 -16.95
CA PHE A 283 6.97 -19.28 -17.71
C PHE A 283 7.35 -20.56 -18.48
N ARG A 284 7.26 -21.73 -17.85
CA ARG A 284 7.49 -23.03 -18.52
C ARG A 284 6.53 -23.22 -19.69
N LYS A 285 5.24 -22.94 -19.49
CA LYS A 285 4.21 -23.02 -20.55
C LYS A 285 4.47 -22.07 -21.71
N ALA A 286 5.04 -20.89 -21.43
CA ALA A 286 5.44 -19.91 -22.45
C ALA A 286 6.83 -20.20 -23.07
N GLY A 287 7.54 -21.24 -22.64
CA GLY A 287 8.89 -21.56 -23.10
C GLY A 287 9.93 -20.50 -22.72
N LEU A 288 9.76 -19.86 -21.57
CA LEU A 288 10.69 -18.85 -21.05
C LEU A 288 11.69 -19.49 -20.09
N ASP A 289 12.97 -19.18 -20.28
CA ASP A 289 14.02 -19.54 -19.35
C ASP A 289 14.02 -18.60 -18.14
N TYR A 290 14.17 -19.18 -16.94
CA TYR A 290 14.24 -18.44 -15.69
C TYR A 290 15.04 -19.21 -14.64
N ASP A 291 15.65 -18.46 -13.74
CA ASP A 291 16.22 -19.03 -12.52
C ASP A 291 15.35 -18.72 -11.31
N VAL A 292 15.49 -19.52 -10.26
CA VAL A 292 14.80 -19.33 -8.99
C VAL A 292 15.80 -19.18 -7.86
N VAL A 293 15.56 -18.19 -7.00
CA VAL A 293 16.29 -18.00 -5.75
C VAL A 293 15.28 -18.00 -4.61
N SER A 294 15.34 -18.95 -3.68
CA SER A 294 14.33 -19.15 -2.65
C SER A 294 14.90 -19.13 -1.23
N TYR A 295 14.18 -18.51 -0.30
CA TYR A 295 14.59 -18.43 1.11
C TYR A 295 14.45 -19.79 1.80
N VAL A 296 15.39 -20.09 2.71
CA VAL A 296 15.37 -21.31 3.55
C VAL A 296 14.90 -20.95 4.96
N ALA A 297 13.70 -21.41 5.32
CA ALA A 297 13.01 -21.07 6.56
C ALA A 297 13.38 -21.99 7.73
N GLU A 298 13.77 -23.23 7.45
CA GLU A 298 14.09 -24.25 8.45
C GLU A 298 15.44 -24.95 8.15
N ASP A 299 15.78 -25.97 8.95
CA ASP A 299 17.01 -26.75 8.88
C ASP A 299 18.32 -26.00 9.21
N ASN A 300 19.44 -26.69 9.00
CA ASN A 300 20.80 -26.18 9.25
C ASN A 300 21.16 -24.95 8.40
N ASP A 301 20.46 -24.76 7.28
CA ASP A 301 20.66 -23.64 6.37
C ASP A 301 19.66 -22.48 6.57
N ARG A 302 18.85 -22.55 7.62
CA ARG A 302 17.88 -21.51 7.98
C ARG A 302 18.49 -20.11 7.96
N GLY A 303 17.89 -19.23 7.17
CA GLY A 303 18.35 -17.85 6.99
C GLY A 303 19.15 -17.61 5.72
N LYS A 304 19.52 -18.66 4.98
CA LYS A 304 20.18 -18.57 3.67
C LYS A 304 19.15 -18.60 2.55
N PHE A 305 19.65 -18.52 1.32
CA PHE A 305 18.88 -18.73 0.09
C PHE A 305 19.42 -19.93 -0.67
N ARG A 306 18.57 -20.62 -1.42
CA ARG A 306 18.93 -21.61 -2.43
C ARG A 306 18.86 -21.00 -3.83
N TYR A 307 19.68 -21.49 -4.74
CA TYR A 307 19.66 -21.15 -6.16
C TYR A 307 19.34 -22.39 -6.98
N ARG A 308 18.35 -22.27 -7.87
CA ARG A 308 18.01 -23.27 -8.87
C ARG A 308 18.15 -22.65 -10.27
N PRO A 309 19.17 -23.01 -11.05
CA PRO A 309 19.32 -22.56 -12.42
C PRO A 309 18.24 -23.17 -13.33
N CYS A 310 17.92 -22.49 -14.42
CA CYS A 310 16.96 -22.96 -15.41
C CYS A 310 17.30 -24.37 -15.92
N GLY A 311 16.32 -25.27 -15.87
CA GLY A 311 16.45 -26.64 -16.37
C GLY A 311 17.27 -27.58 -15.48
N ALA A 312 17.69 -27.14 -14.29
CA ALA A 312 18.31 -28.04 -13.31
C ALA A 312 17.26 -28.78 -12.48
N ASP A 313 17.56 -30.04 -12.17
CA ASP A 313 16.70 -30.93 -11.36
C ASP A 313 16.76 -30.61 -9.86
N GLY A 314 17.71 -29.79 -9.41
CA GLY A 314 17.92 -29.51 -7.99
C GLY A 314 18.36 -28.07 -7.70
N SER A 315 18.43 -27.74 -6.41
CA SER A 315 18.83 -26.41 -5.92
C SER A 315 19.97 -26.48 -4.91
N GLU A 316 20.87 -25.51 -4.95
CA GLU A 316 22.05 -25.46 -4.08
C GLU A 316 21.97 -24.27 -3.12
N VAL A 317 22.46 -24.44 -1.89
CA VAL A 317 22.50 -23.36 -0.90
C VAL A 317 23.57 -22.34 -1.27
N ILE A 318 23.19 -21.06 -1.25
CA ILE A 318 24.09 -19.94 -1.48
C ILE A 318 24.85 -19.65 -0.18
N GLU A 319 26.05 -20.23 -0.05
CA GLU A 319 26.91 -20.02 1.12
C GLU A 319 27.45 -18.59 1.22
N ARG A 320 27.75 -17.97 0.07
CA ARG A 320 28.37 -16.64 -0.02
C ARG A 320 27.65 -15.78 -1.06
N PRO A 321 26.62 -15.00 -0.67
CA PRO A 321 25.84 -14.20 -1.60
C PRO A 321 26.65 -13.18 -2.44
N ASN A 322 27.80 -12.72 -1.94
CA ASN A 322 28.67 -11.81 -2.68
C ASN A 322 29.58 -12.50 -3.71
N GLU A 323 29.68 -13.83 -3.68
CA GLU A 323 30.50 -14.63 -4.60
C GLU A 323 29.63 -15.40 -5.62
N ALA A 324 28.30 -15.30 -5.54
CA ALA A 324 27.35 -15.97 -6.43
C ALA A 324 27.22 -15.24 -7.78
N ASP A 325 28.29 -15.28 -8.58
CA ASP A 325 28.39 -14.60 -9.87
C ASP A 325 27.50 -15.22 -10.95
N GLU A 326 27.20 -16.51 -10.83
CA GLU A 326 26.30 -17.27 -11.71
C GLU A 326 24.85 -16.71 -11.68
N ILE A 327 24.44 -16.10 -10.57
CA ILE A 327 23.11 -15.53 -10.40
C ILE A 327 23.05 -14.14 -11.02
N SER A 328 22.75 -14.07 -12.32
CA SER A 328 22.73 -12.81 -13.08
C SER A 328 21.44 -12.62 -13.89
N LEU A 329 21.10 -11.35 -14.12
CA LEU A 329 19.98 -10.92 -14.99
C LEU A 329 20.47 -10.56 -16.40
N GLU A 330 21.61 -11.10 -16.82
CA GLU A 330 22.17 -10.83 -18.15
C GLU A 330 21.53 -11.69 -19.23
N GLU A 331 21.25 -12.96 -18.90
CA GLU A 331 20.72 -13.94 -19.84
C GLU A 331 19.23 -14.20 -19.67
N ARG A 332 18.75 -14.29 -18.43
CA ARG A 332 17.42 -14.83 -18.09
C ARG A 332 16.81 -14.13 -16.90
N SER A 333 15.48 -14.17 -16.82
CA SER A 333 14.73 -13.60 -15.71
C SER A 333 14.99 -14.39 -14.43
N VAL A 334 14.92 -13.73 -13.28
CA VAL A 334 15.09 -14.37 -11.97
C VAL A 334 13.83 -14.18 -11.14
N ILE A 335 13.38 -15.25 -10.49
CA ILE A 335 12.28 -15.25 -9.54
C ILE A 335 12.85 -15.42 -8.13
N LEU A 336 12.79 -14.36 -7.33
CA LEU A 336 13.24 -14.32 -5.94
C LEU A 336 12.06 -14.58 -4.98
N LYS A 337 12.01 -15.78 -4.40
CA LYS A 337 10.99 -16.23 -3.42
C LYS A 337 11.43 -15.89 -2.00
N THR A 338 10.98 -14.76 -1.52
CA THR A 338 11.43 -14.15 -0.24
C THR A 338 10.95 -14.86 1.01
N HIS A 339 9.94 -15.72 0.90
CA HIS A 339 9.36 -16.47 2.02
C HIS A 339 9.55 -17.99 1.87
N GLY A 340 10.38 -18.40 0.92
CA GLY A 340 10.50 -19.80 0.52
C GLY A 340 9.42 -20.19 -0.47
N MET A 341 9.34 -21.49 -0.78
CA MET A 341 8.41 -22.07 -1.73
C MET A 341 8.19 -23.55 -1.44
N VAL A 342 7.12 -24.10 -2.01
CA VAL A 342 6.94 -25.54 -2.18
C VAL A 342 7.97 -26.07 -3.18
N ASP A 343 8.53 -27.24 -2.90
CA ASP A 343 9.26 -28.06 -3.85
C ASP A 343 8.41 -29.29 -4.18
N ARG A 344 7.91 -29.35 -5.41
CA ARG A 344 6.96 -30.39 -5.86
C ARG A 344 7.66 -31.72 -6.15
N ASP A 345 8.98 -31.71 -6.31
CA ASP A 345 9.75 -32.91 -6.63
C ASP A 345 10.34 -33.53 -5.35
N GLU A 346 10.79 -32.70 -4.40
CA GLU A 346 11.40 -33.13 -3.14
C GLU A 346 10.77 -32.39 -1.95
N SER A 347 9.76 -32.97 -1.31
CA SER A 347 9.06 -32.37 -0.16
C SER A 347 9.98 -32.01 1.02
N ASP A 348 11.13 -32.69 1.16
CA ASP A 348 12.15 -32.38 2.17
C ASP A 348 12.86 -31.03 1.91
N LEU A 349 12.73 -30.47 0.71
CA LEU A 349 13.24 -29.15 0.33
C LEU A 349 12.20 -28.03 0.48
N ASP A 350 10.98 -28.35 0.90
CA ASP A 350 9.95 -27.36 1.20
C ASP A 350 10.45 -26.33 2.20
N SER A 351 10.10 -25.07 1.96
CA SER A 351 10.50 -23.97 2.83
C SER A 351 9.39 -22.93 2.92
N PHE A 352 8.82 -22.77 4.11
CA PHE A 352 7.72 -21.84 4.36
C PHE A 352 8.02 -20.91 5.54
N ALA A 353 8.43 -19.68 5.26
CA ALA A 353 8.54 -18.62 6.27
C ALA A 353 7.17 -18.06 6.64
N ILE A 354 6.38 -18.86 7.37
CA ILE A 354 4.93 -18.64 7.56
C ILE A 354 4.52 -18.39 9.01
N THR A 355 5.18 -18.99 10.01
CA THR A 355 4.88 -18.79 11.44
C THR A 355 5.45 -17.46 11.94
N GLU A 356 4.98 -16.97 13.10
CA GLU A 356 5.56 -15.78 13.72
C GLU A 356 7.06 -15.97 14.01
N ASP A 357 7.46 -17.15 14.49
CA ASP A 357 8.87 -17.47 14.77
C ASP A 357 9.73 -17.53 13.50
N HIS A 358 9.20 -18.05 12.39
CA HIS A 358 9.91 -18.00 11.10
C HIS A 358 10.11 -16.55 10.67
N LEU A 359 9.03 -15.76 10.68
CA LEU A 359 9.03 -14.38 10.21
C LEU A 359 9.88 -13.47 11.10
N ILE A 360 9.78 -13.59 12.43
CA ILE A 360 10.63 -12.87 13.39
C ILE A 360 12.08 -13.28 13.19
N GLY A 361 12.38 -14.58 13.11
CA GLY A 361 13.73 -15.07 12.86
C GLY A 361 14.32 -14.51 11.57
N TYR A 362 13.57 -14.53 10.48
CA TYR A 362 13.98 -14.00 9.18
C TYR A 362 14.17 -12.47 9.22
N LEU A 363 13.20 -11.74 9.76
CA LEU A 363 13.16 -10.28 9.71
C LEU A 363 14.01 -9.61 10.80
N ALA A 364 14.36 -10.31 11.88
CA ALA A 364 15.24 -9.81 12.95
C ALA A 364 16.73 -10.12 12.73
N ARG A 365 17.07 -11.10 11.88
CA ARG A 365 18.46 -11.47 11.54
C ARG A 365 19.15 -10.43 10.66
N ALA A 366 20.39 -10.69 10.22
CA ALA A 366 21.27 -9.82 9.41
C ALA A 366 20.54 -8.98 8.35
N GLU A 367 21.08 -7.80 8.01
CA GLU A 367 20.51 -6.96 6.94
C GLU A 367 20.23 -7.81 5.68
N LEU A 368 19.02 -7.74 5.12
CA LEU A 368 18.62 -8.47 3.90
C LEU A 368 19.60 -8.25 2.74
N SER A 369 20.28 -7.10 2.76
CA SER A 369 21.39 -6.74 1.86
C SER A 369 22.56 -7.72 1.87
N ASN A 370 22.73 -8.51 2.93
CA ASN A 370 23.80 -9.49 3.08
C ASN A 370 23.35 -10.92 2.75
N LEU A 371 22.05 -11.14 2.56
CA LEU A 371 21.48 -12.47 2.29
C LEU A 371 21.16 -12.68 0.81
N ILE A 372 20.80 -11.61 0.09
CA ILE A 372 20.45 -11.65 -1.33
C ILE A 372 21.72 -11.50 -2.18
N PRO A 373 21.91 -12.30 -3.25
CA PRO A 373 23.02 -12.16 -4.17
C PRO A 373 23.22 -10.72 -4.66
N TYR A 374 24.46 -10.25 -4.66
CA TYR A 374 24.75 -8.83 -4.83
C TYR A 374 24.23 -8.27 -6.17
N LYS A 375 24.23 -9.07 -7.26
CA LYS A 375 23.71 -8.68 -8.58
C LYS A 375 22.20 -8.40 -8.53
N LEU A 376 21.44 -9.26 -7.86
CA LEU A 376 20.00 -9.07 -7.66
C LEU A 376 19.72 -7.88 -6.74
N LEU A 377 20.49 -7.73 -5.67
CA LEU A 377 20.37 -6.60 -4.77
C LEU A 377 20.71 -5.27 -5.47
N ASN A 378 21.73 -5.26 -6.32
CA ASN A 378 22.12 -4.09 -7.11
C ASN A 378 21.03 -3.74 -8.14
N LYS A 379 20.41 -4.75 -8.76
CA LYS A 379 19.23 -4.55 -9.60
C LYS A 379 18.12 -3.88 -8.80
N LEU A 380 17.77 -4.46 -7.66
CA LEU A 380 16.70 -4.01 -6.78
C LEU A 380 16.89 -2.53 -6.38
N ARG A 381 18.10 -2.16 -5.94
CA ARG A 381 18.45 -0.79 -5.52
C ARG A 381 18.48 0.25 -6.64
N ASN A 382 18.65 -0.17 -7.90
CA ASN A 382 18.82 0.75 -9.03
C ASN A 382 17.72 0.62 -10.09
N SER A 383 16.52 0.24 -9.64
CA SER A 383 15.37 -0.01 -10.50
C SER A 383 14.10 0.61 -9.90
N PRO A 384 13.18 1.14 -10.73
CA PRO A 384 11.82 1.37 -10.28
C PRO A 384 11.16 0.02 -9.93
N CYS A 385 10.32 0.02 -8.89
CA CYS A 385 9.58 -1.15 -8.44
C CYS A 385 8.08 -1.00 -8.74
N LEU A 386 7.44 -2.09 -9.14
CA LEU A 386 5.98 -2.20 -9.27
C LEU A 386 5.47 -3.26 -8.30
N PHE A 387 4.72 -2.87 -7.28
CA PHE A 387 4.11 -3.76 -6.30
C PHE A 387 2.67 -4.11 -6.71
N LEU A 388 2.40 -5.40 -6.85
CA LEU A 388 1.09 -5.94 -7.18
C LEU A 388 0.67 -6.91 -6.09
N GLY A 389 -0.55 -6.75 -5.59
CA GLY A 389 -1.17 -7.69 -4.64
C GLY A 389 -0.50 -7.76 -3.26
N TYR A 390 0.11 -6.67 -2.79
CA TYR A 390 0.61 -6.59 -1.42
C TYR A 390 -0.46 -6.03 -0.48
N ASN A 391 -0.77 -6.81 0.55
CA ASN A 391 -1.64 -6.40 1.63
C ASN A 391 -0.80 -5.90 2.81
N LEU A 392 -0.81 -4.58 3.04
CA LEU A 392 -0.03 -3.96 4.12
C LEU A 392 -0.63 -4.13 5.52
N ARG A 393 -1.80 -4.78 5.66
CA ARG A 393 -2.35 -5.19 6.97
C ARG A 393 -1.38 -6.13 7.68
N ASN A 394 -0.76 -7.04 6.92
CA ASN A 394 0.23 -7.97 7.43
C ASN A 394 1.48 -7.23 7.94
N TRP A 395 1.77 -7.39 9.22
CA TRP A 395 2.91 -6.71 9.87
C TRP A 395 4.24 -7.12 9.22
N ASN A 396 4.38 -8.38 8.82
CA ASN A 396 5.61 -8.95 8.24
C ASN A 396 5.99 -8.25 6.92
N THR A 397 5.02 -7.92 6.07
CA THR A 397 5.20 -7.23 4.80
C THR A 397 5.70 -5.80 5.05
N ARG A 398 5.11 -5.11 6.02
CA ARG A 398 5.56 -3.76 6.44
C ARG A 398 6.99 -3.78 6.97
N VAL A 399 7.37 -4.81 7.72
CA VAL A 399 8.74 -4.98 8.21
C VAL A 399 9.71 -5.27 7.06
N LEU A 400 9.39 -6.23 6.18
CA LEU A 400 10.21 -6.56 5.01
C LEU A 400 10.51 -5.31 4.17
N PHE A 401 9.48 -4.54 3.82
CA PHE A 401 9.65 -3.31 3.07
C PHE A 401 10.39 -2.23 3.85
N ASN A 402 10.20 -2.14 5.16
CA ASN A 402 11.00 -1.22 5.98
C ASN A 402 12.49 -1.57 5.93
N ARG A 403 12.85 -2.83 5.83
CA ARG A 403 14.25 -3.25 5.75
C ARG A 403 14.84 -3.05 4.35
N LEU A 404 14.07 -3.34 3.30
CA LEU A 404 14.49 -3.08 1.92
C LEU A 404 14.65 -1.57 1.66
N TRP A 405 13.68 -0.74 2.06
CA TRP A 405 13.66 0.72 1.81
C TRP A 405 14.39 1.58 2.86
N GLN A 406 15.05 1.01 3.86
CA GLN A 406 15.92 1.78 4.77
C GLN A 406 17.12 2.39 4.05
N ASP A 407 17.48 1.82 2.91
CA ASP A 407 18.58 2.27 2.08
C ASP A 407 18.12 3.40 1.14
N LYS A 408 18.63 4.61 1.36
CA LYS A 408 18.33 5.81 0.54
C LYS A 408 18.55 5.62 -0.96
N ARG A 409 19.24 4.55 -1.39
CA ARG A 409 19.37 4.20 -2.81
C ARG A 409 18.02 3.91 -3.47
N PHE A 410 17.02 3.45 -2.70
CA PHE A 410 15.67 3.22 -3.19
C PHE A 410 14.87 4.50 -3.48
N ASP A 411 15.33 5.66 -2.99
CA ASP A 411 14.68 6.95 -3.25
C ASP A 411 15.01 7.52 -4.64
N LYS A 412 15.92 6.87 -5.40
CA LYS A 412 16.41 7.37 -6.70
C LYS A 412 15.39 7.23 -7.83
N TYR A 413 14.50 6.25 -7.75
CA TYR A 413 13.56 5.91 -8.82
C TYR A 413 12.13 5.96 -8.29
N ASN A 414 11.22 6.50 -9.10
CA ASN A 414 9.80 6.46 -8.77
C ASN A 414 9.32 5.00 -8.84
N SER A 415 8.69 4.53 -7.77
CA SER A 415 8.11 3.19 -7.69
C SER A 415 6.59 3.31 -7.53
N TRP A 416 5.86 2.24 -7.82
CA TRP A 416 4.41 2.24 -7.85
C TRP A 416 3.85 1.04 -7.12
N ALA A 417 2.72 1.21 -6.44
CA ALA A 417 1.96 0.12 -5.85
C ALA A 417 0.54 0.14 -6.39
N VAL A 418 -0.04 -1.04 -6.65
CA VAL A 418 -1.44 -1.19 -7.06
C VAL A 418 -2.16 -1.98 -5.99
N GLU A 419 -3.17 -1.35 -5.39
CA GLU A 419 -3.91 -1.90 -4.25
C GLU A 419 -5.38 -1.52 -4.38
N LEU A 420 -6.28 -2.46 -4.07
CA LEU A 420 -7.70 -2.20 -3.99
C LEU A 420 -8.03 -1.67 -2.60
N GLU A 421 -8.68 -0.50 -2.52
CA GLU A 421 -9.18 0.10 -1.28
C GLU A 421 -8.15 0.15 -0.11
N PRO A 422 -6.97 0.76 -0.31
CA PRO A 422 -5.93 0.82 0.72
C PRO A 422 -6.41 1.62 1.94
N GLN A 423 -6.10 1.11 3.13
CA GLN A 423 -6.41 1.81 4.38
C GLN A 423 -5.52 3.05 4.55
N GLU A 424 -5.86 3.90 5.51
CA GLU A 424 -5.10 5.11 5.80
C GLU A 424 -3.62 4.80 6.15
N LEU A 425 -3.39 3.72 6.89
CA LEU A 425 -2.05 3.24 7.21
C LEU A 425 -1.25 2.92 5.93
N ASP A 426 -1.87 2.22 4.99
CA ASP A 426 -1.25 1.73 3.75
C ASP A 426 -0.86 2.92 2.86
N ARG A 427 -1.76 3.89 2.70
CA ARG A 427 -1.51 5.16 1.99
C ARG A 427 -0.31 5.91 2.58
N LYS A 428 -0.31 6.08 3.90
CA LYS A 428 0.79 6.77 4.61
C LYS A 428 2.09 5.99 4.53
N PHE A 429 2.02 4.66 4.55
CA PHE A 429 3.17 3.78 4.45
C PHE A 429 3.87 3.89 3.09
N TRP A 430 3.09 3.88 2.00
CA TRP A 430 3.61 4.06 0.63
C TRP A 430 4.10 5.48 0.38
N MET A 431 3.33 6.49 0.79
CA MET A 431 3.71 7.90 0.65
C MET A 431 5.04 8.21 1.35
N LYS A 432 5.28 7.66 2.54
CA LYS A 432 6.55 7.83 3.28
C LYS A 432 7.76 7.27 2.51
N ARG A 433 7.56 6.35 1.57
CA ARG A 433 8.60 5.68 0.78
C ARG A 433 8.68 6.18 -0.66
N ASN A 434 8.00 7.29 -0.97
CA ASN A 434 7.93 7.83 -2.34
C ASN A 434 7.44 6.76 -3.35
N VAL A 435 6.50 5.91 -2.91
CA VAL A 435 5.82 4.93 -3.77
C VAL A 435 4.45 5.49 -4.13
N ASP A 436 4.22 5.67 -5.42
CA ASP A 436 2.97 6.18 -5.98
C ASP A 436 1.90 5.08 -5.94
N LEU A 437 0.89 5.25 -5.08
CA LEU A 437 -0.21 4.31 -4.94
C LEU A 437 -1.28 4.49 -6.03
N ARG A 438 -1.73 3.38 -6.60
CA ARG A 438 -2.80 3.29 -7.60
C ARG A 438 -3.95 2.46 -7.04
N GLU A 439 -5.06 3.15 -6.79
CA GLU A 439 -6.27 2.55 -6.23
C GLU A 439 -7.13 1.98 -7.34
N LYS A 440 -6.85 0.72 -7.69
CA LYS A 440 -7.51 0.04 -8.81
C LYS A 440 -7.61 -1.46 -8.55
N PRO A 441 -8.69 -2.11 -9.02
CA PRO A 441 -8.68 -3.56 -9.18
C PRO A 441 -7.49 -3.99 -10.03
N LEU A 442 -6.80 -5.07 -9.63
CA LEU A 442 -5.61 -5.57 -10.34
C LEU A 442 -5.92 -5.95 -11.80
N GLU A 443 -7.09 -6.52 -12.05
CA GLU A 443 -7.54 -6.88 -13.40
C GLU A 443 -7.68 -5.65 -14.30
N GLU A 444 -8.42 -4.61 -13.84
CA GLU A 444 -8.54 -3.35 -14.58
C GLU A 444 -7.18 -2.69 -14.84
N TYR A 445 -6.25 -2.82 -13.88
CA TYR A 445 -4.89 -2.30 -14.03
C TYR A 445 -4.11 -3.04 -15.11
N LEU A 446 -4.16 -4.37 -15.12
CA LEU A 446 -3.47 -5.21 -16.09
C LEU A 446 -4.05 -5.06 -17.50
N ASP A 447 -5.36 -4.97 -17.64
CA ASP A 447 -6.02 -4.73 -18.93
C ASP A 447 -5.51 -3.43 -19.55
N ARG A 448 -5.42 -2.37 -18.75
CA ARG A 448 -4.86 -1.09 -19.19
C ARG A 448 -3.39 -1.21 -19.55
N LEU A 449 -2.59 -1.88 -18.72
CA LEU A 449 -1.16 -2.08 -19.01
C LEU A 449 -0.95 -2.88 -20.31
N GLY A 450 -1.81 -3.89 -20.57
CA GLY A 450 -1.88 -4.65 -21.81
C GLY A 450 -2.23 -3.79 -23.01
N ALA A 451 -3.24 -2.92 -22.90
CA ALA A 451 -3.57 -1.98 -23.97
C ALA A 451 -2.39 -1.05 -24.31
N TYR A 452 -1.58 -0.65 -23.32
CA TYR A 452 -0.36 0.12 -23.57
C TYR A 452 0.73 -0.69 -24.27
N LEU A 453 0.87 -1.97 -23.92
CA LEU A 453 1.79 -2.89 -24.61
C LEU A 453 1.39 -3.08 -26.07
N GLU A 454 0.10 -3.26 -26.34
CA GLU A 454 -0.45 -3.38 -27.69
C GLU A 454 -0.31 -2.07 -28.48
N ALA A 455 -0.44 -0.92 -27.82
CA ALA A 455 -0.28 0.39 -28.44
C ALA A 455 1.19 0.80 -28.68
N LEU A 456 2.17 0.01 -28.22
CA LEU A 456 3.58 0.32 -28.46
C LEU A 456 3.84 0.45 -29.97
N PRO A 457 4.51 1.53 -30.41
CA PRO A 457 4.90 1.65 -31.80
C PRO A 457 5.93 0.56 -32.11
N GLY A 458 5.74 -0.15 -33.22
CA GLY A 458 6.71 -1.14 -33.66
C GLY A 458 8.08 -0.48 -33.81
N GLN A 459 9.11 -1.06 -33.19
CA GLN A 459 10.46 -0.54 -33.29
C GLN A 459 10.96 -0.83 -34.71
N LYS A 460 10.87 0.16 -35.61
CA LYS A 460 11.55 0.08 -36.92
C LYS A 460 13.03 -0.11 -36.60
N GLU A 461 13.61 -1.20 -37.09
CA GLU A 461 15.05 -1.45 -37.02
C GLU A 461 15.79 -0.16 -37.38
N GLN A 462 16.44 0.45 -36.40
CA GLN A 462 17.40 1.50 -36.68
C GLN A 462 18.58 0.79 -37.35
N PRO A 463 18.98 1.17 -38.57
CA PRO A 463 20.16 0.59 -39.20
C PRO A 463 21.36 0.82 -38.28
N LEU A 464 22.09 -0.26 -38.00
CA LEU A 464 23.34 -0.31 -37.24
C LEU A 464 24.36 0.73 -37.70
#